data_AF-A0A9X5H651-F1
#
_entry.id   AF-A0A9X5H651-F1
#
_cell.length_a   1.000
_cell.length_b   1.000
_cell.length_c   1.000
_cell.angle_alpha   90.00
_cell.angle_beta   90.00
_cell.angle_gamma   90.00
#
_symmetry.space_group_name_H-M   'P 1'
#
loop_
_entity.id
_entity.type
_entity.pdbx_description
1 polymer ?
#
loop_
_entity_poly.entity_id
_entity_poly.type
_entity_poly.pdbx_seq_one_letter_code
_entity_poly.pdbx_strand_id
1 'polypeptide(L)'
;MNKRLLVLAPHPDDELLIAGALIYTLKKKHYDITVAYFTNGDSSSGQGIVRIQEAIDALNVLGVREKDIQFLGYGNGWKNGKHLYNLPDGKEGVSYADKRETYCIEGHPEYRMLKSGKHHRYTRQNAKEDIRELLLDIRADIIICVDFDSHADHRALSLFFEEAMADILRNNGSYTPIVLKKFAYAGMGSAKWDYYYSPMPETQPGFREELFDQRYECDNPVFVWNDRIQLKIHRRTRTRHISSNILYKAALKHKSQKFHNRVGTFANADMVYWQRRTDSISYQARITATSGRADYVNDFKMIDCPDILCGLDGVGMLKNCAWIPDRSDSIQKLFLDFQRPVRVSKVHLYENFLPHENILKAQLTFDTGLVVDIRDIDHKGRKTEVIFDTQYDVKHMEFQILESEGAEYGLTELEIYEDDNEQDIPLELYKSPKKKSRNIENDLDILWERKRHNIVINHTKDSWYYRMYHLLIKWNAVGNDRLVRWLQQKQYKNAAIYGMGDLGRKLNHDLKTTDICVKYAMDQYAGSMTADIPVVCLALFADMPEVDVVIVTVTQSYKSIKKDLISNGCNAAKIVSLQQILDEAIYI
;
A
#
# COMPACT_ATOMS: atom_id res chain seq x y z
N MET A 1 -24.30 -20.82 -10.63
CA MET A 1 -23.71 -20.50 -9.31
C MET A 1 -23.46 -19.00 -9.27
N ASN A 2 -23.54 -18.38 -8.09
CA ASN A 2 -23.18 -16.97 -7.95
C ASN A 2 -21.66 -16.82 -8.17
N LYS A 3 -21.24 -15.67 -8.72
CA LYS A 3 -19.81 -15.36 -8.80
C LYS A 3 -19.26 -15.11 -7.39
N ARG A 4 -18.07 -15.65 -7.13
CA ARG A 4 -17.34 -15.54 -5.86
C ARG A 4 -16.34 -14.39 -5.94
N LEU A 5 -16.36 -13.54 -4.92
CA LEU A 5 -15.40 -12.46 -4.71
C LEU A 5 -14.63 -12.73 -3.42
N LEU A 6 -13.31 -12.60 -3.46
CA LEU A 6 -12.46 -12.51 -2.29
C LEU A 6 -11.89 -11.10 -2.18
N VAL A 7 -11.96 -10.51 -0.99
CA VAL A 7 -11.26 -9.27 -0.64
C VAL A 7 -10.16 -9.61 0.36
N LEU A 8 -8.91 -9.29 0.04
CA LEU A 8 -7.75 -9.43 0.92
C LEU A 8 -7.33 -8.06 1.43
N ALA A 9 -7.67 -7.77 2.69
CA ALA A 9 -7.34 -6.53 3.37
C ALA A 9 -6.17 -6.73 4.36
N PRO A 10 -5.26 -5.75 4.50
CA PRO A 10 -4.18 -5.84 5.46
C PRO A 10 -4.69 -5.83 6.91
N HIS A 11 -5.46 -4.80 7.27
CA HIS A 11 -5.97 -4.61 8.63
C HIS A 11 -7.50 -4.48 8.67
N PRO A 12 -8.12 -4.67 9.86
CA PRO A 12 -9.52 -4.36 10.08
C PRO A 12 -9.78 -2.85 10.00
N ASP A 13 -10.42 -2.40 8.91
CA ASP A 13 -10.78 -1.05 8.45
C ASP A 13 -10.41 -0.82 6.97
N ASP A 14 -9.30 -1.39 6.51
CA ASP A 14 -8.81 -1.26 5.13
C ASP A 14 -9.80 -1.82 4.10
N GLU A 15 -10.68 -2.75 4.48
CA GLU A 15 -11.72 -3.28 3.59
C GLU A 15 -12.61 -2.18 3.03
N LEU A 16 -12.84 -1.11 3.80
CA LEU A 16 -13.65 0.02 3.37
C LEU A 16 -12.95 0.84 2.28
N LEU A 17 -11.62 0.97 2.36
CA LEU A 17 -10.81 1.70 1.38
C LEU A 17 -10.67 0.91 0.09
N ILE A 18 -10.35 -0.38 0.19
CA ILE A 18 -10.04 -1.18 -0.99
C ILE A 18 -11.29 -1.76 -1.67
N ALA A 19 -12.39 -1.97 -0.93
CA ALA A 19 -13.56 -2.67 -1.47
C ALA A 19 -14.93 -2.21 -0.95
N GLY A 20 -15.03 -1.34 0.07
CA GLY A 20 -16.29 -1.09 0.80
C GLY A 20 -17.51 -0.80 -0.08
N ALA A 21 -17.37 0.11 -1.05
CA ALA A 21 -18.45 0.45 -1.97
C ALA A 21 -18.80 -0.69 -2.92
N LEU A 22 -17.78 -1.44 -3.37
CA LEU A 22 -17.93 -2.54 -4.30
C LEU A 22 -18.54 -3.77 -3.61
N ILE A 23 -18.14 -4.09 -2.36
CA ILE A 23 -18.75 -5.12 -1.52
C ILE A 23 -20.25 -4.91 -1.47
N TYR A 24 -20.71 -3.73 -1.04
CA TYR A 24 -22.14 -3.45 -0.97
C TYR A 24 -22.83 -3.55 -2.34
N THR A 25 -22.17 -3.06 -3.40
CA THR A 25 -22.69 -3.12 -4.76
C THR A 25 -22.89 -4.55 -5.24
N LEU A 26 -21.91 -5.43 -5.02
CA LEU A 26 -21.93 -6.81 -5.48
C LEU A 26 -22.77 -7.72 -4.59
N LYS A 27 -22.91 -7.44 -3.29
CA LYS A 27 -23.94 -8.08 -2.46
C LYS A 27 -25.34 -7.84 -3.01
N LYS A 28 -25.64 -6.65 -3.52
CA LYS A 28 -26.94 -6.36 -4.19
C LYS A 28 -27.10 -7.04 -5.55
N LYS A 29 -26.00 -7.49 -6.15
CA LYS A 29 -25.99 -8.33 -7.37
C LYS A 29 -25.85 -9.83 -7.03
N HIS A 30 -26.06 -10.23 -5.78
CA HIS A 30 -26.01 -11.62 -5.31
C HIS A 30 -24.66 -12.33 -5.49
N TYR A 31 -23.55 -11.59 -5.41
CA TYR A 31 -22.22 -12.22 -5.35
C TYR A 31 -22.01 -12.87 -3.96
N ASP A 32 -21.31 -14.00 -3.97
CA ASP A 32 -20.80 -14.64 -2.77
C ASP A 32 -19.47 -13.97 -2.42
N ILE A 33 -19.43 -13.22 -1.32
CA ILE A 33 -18.29 -12.37 -0.97
C ILE A 33 -17.68 -12.89 0.30
N THR A 34 -16.39 -13.20 0.23
CA THR A 34 -15.54 -13.46 1.41
C THR A 34 -14.59 -12.29 1.60
N VAL A 35 -14.46 -11.81 2.84
CA VAL A 35 -13.47 -10.78 3.20
C VAL A 35 -12.48 -11.39 4.16
N ALA A 36 -11.20 -11.33 3.82
CA ALA A 36 -10.12 -11.90 4.60
C ALA A 36 -9.10 -10.84 5.01
N TYR A 37 -8.65 -10.91 6.26
CA TYR A 37 -7.69 -10.00 6.86
C TYR A 37 -6.35 -10.67 7.11
N PHE A 38 -5.24 -10.01 6.74
CA PHE A 38 -3.91 -10.55 6.98
C PHE A 38 -3.50 -10.39 8.45
N THR A 39 -3.50 -9.16 8.97
CA THR A 39 -3.13 -8.88 10.36
C THR A 39 -4.33 -8.37 11.16
N ASN A 40 -4.26 -8.51 12.48
CA ASN A 40 -5.33 -8.07 13.39
C ASN A 40 -5.25 -6.56 13.71
N GLY A 41 -4.27 -5.83 13.17
CA GLY A 41 -4.10 -4.39 13.41
C GLY A 41 -3.74 -4.03 14.85
N ASP A 42 -3.02 -4.90 15.55
CA ASP A 42 -2.72 -4.87 16.99
C ASP A 42 -1.32 -4.30 17.32
N SER A 43 -1.04 -3.07 16.90
CA SER A 43 0.24 -2.39 17.20
C SER A 43 0.50 -2.18 18.71
N SER A 44 -0.51 -2.39 19.56
CA SER A 44 -0.38 -2.52 21.00
C SER A 44 -1.32 -3.59 21.56
N SER A 45 -0.98 -4.13 22.74
CA SER A 45 -1.69 -5.24 23.37
C SER A 45 -3.18 -4.94 23.57
N GLY A 46 -4.03 -5.90 23.18
CA GLY A 46 -5.49 -5.82 23.33
C GLY A 46 -6.25 -5.09 22.21
N GLN A 47 -5.58 -4.32 21.35
CA GLN A 47 -6.26 -3.60 20.26
C GLN A 47 -6.85 -4.53 19.19
N GLY A 48 -6.21 -5.67 18.91
CA GLY A 48 -6.65 -6.61 17.87
C GLY A 48 -8.06 -7.15 18.11
N ILE A 49 -8.39 -7.51 19.35
CA ILE A 49 -9.71 -8.05 19.72
C ILE A 49 -10.82 -7.04 19.39
N VAL A 50 -10.61 -5.77 19.74
CA VAL A 50 -11.57 -4.70 19.45
C VAL A 50 -11.73 -4.54 17.95
N ARG A 51 -10.62 -4.42 17.21
CA ARG A 51 -10.63 -4.20 15.76
C ARG A 51 -11.27 -5.33 14.96
N ILE A 52 -11.05 -6.59 15.36
CA ILE A 52 -11.70 -7.77 14.77
C ILE A 52 -13.23 -7.63 14.89
N GLN A 53 -13.74 -7.34 16.09
CA GLN A 53 -15.18 -7.15 16.29
C GLN A 53 -15.72 -5.95 15.50
N GLU A 54 -14.96 -4.85 15.43
CA GLU A 54 -15.34 -3.68 14.64
C GLU A 54 -15.46 -3.99 13.15
N ALA A 55 -14.55 -4.79 12.58
CA ALA A 55 -14.64 -5.25 11.19
C ALA A 55 -15.85 -6.18 10.96
N ILE A 56 -16.11 -7.13 11.85
CA ILE A 56 -17.30 -7.99 11.76
C ILE A 56 -18.57 -7.13 11.74
N ASP A 57 -18.69 -6.19 12.66
CA ASP A 57 -19.80 -5.25 12.73
C ASP A 57 -19.92 -4.39 11.46
N ALA A 58 -18.81 -3.87 10.94
CA ALA A 58 -18.76 -3.03 9.73
C ALA A 58 -19.23 -3.81 8.50
N LEU A 59 -18.72 -5.02 8.32
CA LEU A 59 -19.07 -5.90 7.20
C LEU A 59 -20.52 -6.39 7.28
N ASN A 60 -21.04 -6.63 8.49
CA ASN A 60 -22.47 -6.88 8.71
C ASN A 60 -23.34 -5.70 8.22
N VAL A 61 -22.91 -4.44 8.41
CA VAL A 61 -23.61 -3.26 7.84
C VAL A 61 -23.61 -3.31 6.30
N LEU A 62 -22.54 -3.78 5.68
CA LEU A 62 -22.44 -3.92 4.22
C LEU A 62 -23.19 -5.16 3.67
N GLY A 63 -23.66 -6.05 4.56
CA GLY A 63 -24.43 -7.25 4.21
C GLY A 63 -23.58 -8.50 3.96
N VAL A 64 -22.33 -8.52 4.40
CA VAL A 64 -21.50 -9.73 4.47
C VAL A 64 -21.86 -10.45 5.77
N ARG A 65 -22.04 -11.78 5.72
CA ARG A 65 -22.37 -12.57 6.92
C ARG A 65 -21.07 -12.87 7.66
N GLU A 66 -21.13 -12.95 8.97
CA GLU A 66 -19.96 -13.25 9.80
C GLU A 66 -19.17 -14.49 9.36
N LYS A 67 -19.85 -15.59 8.97
CA LYS A 67 -19.18 -16.80 8.47
C LYS A 67 -18.39 -16.63 7.16
N ASP A 68 -18.65 -15.54 6.43
CA ASP A 68 -17.95 -15.19 5.19
C ASP A 68 -16.83 -14.15 5.48
N ILE A 69 -16.50 -13.92 6.75
CA ILE A 69 -15.38 -13.09 7.19
C ILE A 69 -14.30 -14.04 7.72
N GLN A 70 -13.06 -13.83 7.29
CA GLN A 70 -11.93 -14.68 7.65
C GLN A 70 -10.80 -13.80 8.20
N PHE A 71 -10.14 -14.26 9.24
CA PHE A 71 -8.91 -13.64 9.73
C PHE A 71 -7.79 -14.66 9.54
N LEU A 72 -6.64 -14.24 9.04
CA LEU A 72 -5.42 -15.07 9.07
C LEU A 72 -4.75 -14.99 10.45
N GLY A 73 -5.00 -13.90 11.19
CA GLY A 73 -4.67 -13.79 12.61
C GLY A 73 -3.23 -13.42 12.90
N TYR A 74 -2.47 -12.95 11.92
CA TYR A 74 -1.10 -12.48 12.13
C TYR A 74 -1.07 -11.17 12.92
N GLY A 75 0.02 -10.96 13.68
CA GLY A 75 0.24 -9.74 14.45
C GLY A 75 0.79 -8.60 13.58
N ASN A 76 0.73 -7.39 14.11
CA ASN A 76 1.32 -6.19 13.52
C ASN A 76 2.60 -5.76 14.28
N GLY A 77 3.58 -5.21 13.55
CA GLY A 77 4.80 -4.60 14.07
C GLY A 77 5.76 -5.61 14.72
N TRP A 78 7.03 -5.61 14.34
CA TRP A 78 7.94 -6.72 14.65
C TRP A 78 9.10 -6.30 15.56
N LYS A 79 9.24 -6.94 16.73
CA LYS A 79 10.29 -6.60 17.72
C LYS A 79 11.72 -6.86 17.26
N ASN A 80 11.90 -7.74 16.28
CA ASN A 80 13.23 -8.19 15.83
C ASN A 80 13.87 -7.26 14.79
N GLY A 81 13.28 -6.10 14.49
CA GLY A 81 13.81 -5.15 13.51
C GLY A 81 13.70 -5.62 12.05
N LYS A 82 12.93 -6.68 11.78
CA LYS A 82 12.64 -7.18 10.43
C LYS A 82 11.15 -7.53 10.33
N HIS A 83 10.54 -7.22 9.19
CA HIS A 83 9.18 -7.63 8.90
C HIS A 83 9.09 -9.15 8.70
N LEU A 84 7.95 -9.76 9.02
CA LEU A 84 7.68 -11.20 8.81
C LEU A 84 8.00 -11.68 7.40
N TYR A 85 7.73 -10.84 6.41
CA TYR A 85 8.01 -11.10 4.99
C TYR A 85 9.50 -11.28 4.69
N ASN A 86 10.37 -10.53 5.37
CA ASN A 86 11.82 -10.56 5.17
C ASN A 86 12.54 -11.43 6.23
N LEU A 87 11.80 -12.21 7.02
CA LEU A 87 12.40 -13.18 7.94
C LEU A 87 12.99 -14.37 7.17
N PRO A 88 14.19 -14.85 7.53
CA PRO A 88 14.73 -16.07 6.98
C PRO A 88 13.85 -17.29 7.28
N ASP A 89 14.00 -18.32 6.45
CA ASP A 89 13.26 -19.56 6.59
C ASP A 89 13.42 -20.20 7.98
N GLY A 90 12.28 -20.63 8.55
CA GLY A 90 12.22 -21.25 9.87
C GLY A 90 12.44 -20.28 11.04
N LYS A 91 12.61 -18.97 10.79
CA LYS A 91 12.67 -17.97 11.86
C LYS A 91 11.27 -17.48 12.23
N GLU A 92 11.06 -17.33 13.53
CA GLU A 92 9.81 -16.84 14.10
C GLU A 92 9.90 -15.34 14.41
N GLY A 93 8.86 -14.61 14.03
CA GLY A 93 8.63 -13.23 14.42
C GLY A 93 7.94 -13.12 15.78
N VAL A 94 8.16 -12.01 16.47
CA VAL A 94 7.41 -11.62 17.67
C VAL A 94 6.79 -10.27 17.40
N SER A 95 5.46 -10.17 17.56
CA SER A 95 4.77 -8.90 17.35
C SER A 95 5.02 -7.93 18.51
N TYR A 96 4.73 -6.63 18.33
CA TYR A 96 4.80 -5.67 19.42
C TYR A 96 3.82 -5.98 20.56
N ALA A 97 2.71 -6.66 20.25
CA ALA A 97 1.76 -7.20 21.23
C ALA A 97 2.22 -8.52 21.90
N ASP A 98 3.49 -8.89 21.78
CA ASP A 98 4.09 -10.11 22.38
C ASP A 98 3.47 -11.43 21.89
N LYS A 99 2.82 -11.42 20.72
CA LYS A 99 2.28 -12.63 20.09
C LYS A 99 3.33 -13.31 19.21
N ARG A 100 3.24 -14.63 19.12
CA ARG A 100 4.13 -15.52 18.32
C ARG A 100 3.37 -16.48 17.41
N GLU A 101 2.05 -16.48 17.50
CA GLU A 101 1.18 -17.37 16.76
C GLU A 101 -0.13 -16.68 16.43
N THR A 102 -0.78 -17.17 15.36
CA THR A 102 -2.05 -16.66 14.87
C THR A 102 -3.12 -16.72 15.95
N TYR A 103 -4.03 -15.73 15.95
CA TYR A 103 -5.13 -15.72 16.89
C TYR A 103 -6.33 -14.94 16.34
N CYS A 104 -7.50 -15.18 16.94
CA CYS A 104 -8.70 -14.37 16.74
C CYS A 104 -9.51 -14.27 18.05
N ILE A 105 -10.75 -13.79 17.97
CA ILE A 105 -11.67 -13.65 19.11
C ILE A 105 -12.41 -14.96 19.41
N GLU A 106 -12.88 -15.11 20.65
CA GLU A 106 -13.70 -16.25 21.05
C GLU A 106 -14.97 -16.34 20.19
N GLY A 107 -15.33 -17.55 19.76
CA GLY A 107 -16.47 -17.78 18.87
C GLY A 107 -16.18 -17.56 17.37
N HIS A 108 -15.03 -16.98 17.02
CA HIS A 108 -14.63 -16.72 15.64
C HIS A 108 -13.16 -17.11 15.42
N PRO A 109 -12.80 -18.41 15.40
CA PRO A 109 -11.42 -18.85 15.20
C PRO A 109 -10.84 -18.36 13.86
N GLU A 110 -9.54 -18.05 13.81
CA GLU A 110 -8.89 -17.68 12.56
C GLU A 110 -8.83 -18.85 11.57
N TYR A 111 -8.61 -18.53 10.30
CA TYR A 111 -8.59 -19.47 9.18
C TYR A 111 -7.77 -20.74 9.47
N ARG A 112 -6.56 -20.57 10.01
CA ARG A 112 -5.66 -21.69 10.26
C ARG A 112 -6.15 -22.61 11.39
N MET A 113 -6.73 -22.05 12.44
CA MET A 113 -7.37 -22.81 13.50
C MET A 113 -8.57 -23.59 12.96
N LEU A 114 -9.40 -22.99 12.10
CA LEU A 114 -10.50 -23.68 11.41
C LEU A 114 -10.02 -24.82 10.51
N LYS A 115 -8.94 -24.58 9.76
CA LYS A 115 -8.41 -25.52 8.77
C LYS A 115 -7.75 -26.75 9.40
N SER A 116 -6.99 -26.55 10.47
CA SER A 116 -6.04 -27.55 11.01
C SER A 116 -6.20 -27.85 12.50
N GLY A 117 -7.03 -27.10 13.22
CA GLY A 117 -7.16 -27.20 14.68
C GLY A 117 -5.94 -26.71 15.47
N LYS A 118 -4.98 -26.01 14.83
CA LYS A 118 -3.77 -25.48 15.47
C LYS A 118 -3.50 -24.06 14.99
N HIS A 119 -3.01 -23.21 15.89
CA HIS A 119 -2.47 -21.90 15.52
C HIS A 119 -1.15 -22.06 14.77
N HIS A 120 -0.87 -21.17 13.82
CA HIS A 120 0.42 -21.13 13.14
C HIS A 120 1.38 -20.18 13.85
N ARG A 121 2.64 -20.60 13.99
CA ARG A 121 3.72 -19.71 14.41
C ARG A 121 3.93 -18.61 13.36
N TYR A 122 4.33 -17.43 13.80
CA TYR A 122 4.65 -16.31 12.92
C TYR A 122 5.95 -16.54 12.15
N THR A 123 5.88 -17.32 11.08
CA THR A 123 6.96 -17.53 10.12
C THR A 123 6.53 -17.05 8.74
N ARG A 124 7.50 -16.67 7.90
CA ARG A 124 7.27 -16.27 6.51
C ARG A 124 6.57 -17.39 5.73
N GLN A 125 7.02 -18.63 5.93
CA GLN A 125 6.48 -19.84 5.29
C GLN A 125 5.00 -20.02 5.60
N ASN A 126 4.64 -19.95 6.87
CA ASN A 126 3.26 -20.13 7.30
C ASN A 126 2.37 -19.03 6.70
N ALA A 127 2.83 -17.77 6.69
CA ALA A 127 2.03 -16.68 6.14
C ALA A 127 1.74 -16.86 4.65
N LYS A 128 2.76 -17.21 3.85
CA LYS A 128 2.59 -17.52 2.42
C LYS A 128 1.65 -18.70 2.22
N GLU A 129 1.84 -19.79 2.97
CA GLU A 129 1.05 -21.01 2.82
C GLU A 129 -0.41 -20.82 3.25
N ASP A 130 -0.67 -20.07 4.31
CA ASP A 130 -2.02 -19.73 4.77
C ASP A 130 -2.78 -18.93 3.70
N ILE A 131 -2.12 -17.96 3.05
CA ILE A 131 -2.70 -17.20 1.92
C ILE A 131 -2.95 -18.14 0.74
N ARG A 132 -1.98 -18.98 0.37
CA ARG A 132 -2.10 -19.93 -0.75
C ARG A 132 -3.27 -20.90 -0.55
N GLU A 133 -3.38 -21.52 0.62
CA GLU A 133 -4.48 -22.44 0.92
C GLU A 133 -5.82 -21.72 0.95
N LEU A 134 -5.88 -20.50 1.51
CA LEU A 134 -7.11 -19.69 1.51
C LEU A 134 -7.59 -19.44 0.07
N LEU A 135 -6.68 -19.07 -0.85
CA LEU A 135 -7.00 -18.88 -2.27
C LEU A 135 -7.55 -20.15 -2.92
N LEU A 136 -6.97 -21.31 -2.60
CA LEU A 136 -7.37 -22.62 -3.14
C LEU A 136 -8.65 -23.17 -2.52
N ASP A 137 -8.95 -22.84 -1.27
CA ASP A 137 -10.19 -23.23 -0.60
C ASP A 137 -11.38 -22.40 -1.10
N ILE A 138 -11.19 -21.08 -1.25
CA ILE A 138 -12.26 -20.18 -1.70
C ILE A 138 -12.49 -20.30 -3.21
N ARG A 139 -11.43 -20.43 -4.00
CA ARG A 139 -11.43 -20.39 -5.49
C ARG A 139 -12.30 -19.26 -6.04
N ALA A 140 -12.05 -18.02 -5.61
CA ALA A 140 -12.83 -16.87 -6.03
C ALA A 140 -12.71 -16.61 -7.54
N ASP A 141 -13.78 -16.14 -8.18
CA ASP A 141 -13.73 -15.75 -9.60
C ASP A 141 -13.05 -14.38 -9.76
N ILE A 142 -13.19 -13.52 -8.74
CA ILE A 142 -12.55 -12.21 -8.66
C ILE A 142 -11.86 -12.09 -7.30
N ILE A 143 -10.64 -11.57 -7.29
CA ILE A 143 -9.88 -11.25 -6.09
C ILE A 143 -9.58 -9.76 -6.10
N ILE A 144 -9.90 -9.07 -5.00
CA ILE A 144 -9.42 -7.73 -4.71
C ILE A 144 -8.34 -7.85 -3.66
N CYS A 145 -7.15 -7.35 -3.97
CA CYS A 145 -6.03 -7.36 -3.04
C CYS A 145 -5.46 -5.94 -2.95
N VAL A 146 -5.02 -5.55 -1.75
CA VAL A 146 -4.24 -4.34 -1.59
C VAL A 146 -2.98 -4.41 -2.46
N ASP A 147 -2.49 -3.25 -2.88
CA ASP A 147 -1.21 -3.14 -3.57
C ASP A 147 -0.14 -2.45 -2.74
N PHE A 148 1.10 -2.50 -3.21
CA PHE A 148 2.28 -1.97 -2.53
C PHE A 148 2.17 -0.45 -2.28
N ASP A 149 1.88 -0.07 -1.03
CA ASP A 149 1.79 1.33 -0.57
C ASP A 149 2.63 1.57 0.69
N SER A 150 2.51 2.77 1.29
CA SER A 150 3.41 3.24 2.36
C SER A 150 3.47 2.32 3.60
N HIS A 151 2.47 1.49 3.85
CA HIS A 151 2.42 0.66 5.06
C HIS A 151 3.10 -0.70 4.88
N ALA A 152 3.94 -1.11 5.82
CA ALA A 152 4.70 -2.37 5.77
C ALA A 152 3.81 -3.61 5.59
N ASP A 153 2.75 -3.75 6.40
CA ASP A 153 1.83 -4.89 6.28
C ASP A 153 1.06 -4.92 4.92
N HIS A 154 0.85 -3.76 4.28
CA HIS A 154 0.20 -3.68 2.96
C HIS A 154 1.14 -4.21 1.88
N ARG A 155 2.39 -3.73 1.90
CA ARG A 155 3.48 -4.25 1.07
C ARG A 155 3.61 -5.76 1.24
N ALA A 156 3.64 -6.24 2.48
CA ALA A 156 3.79 -7.66 2.78
C ALA A 156 2.63 -8.51 2.26
N LEU A 157 1.37 -8.08 2.47
CA LEU A 157 0.21 -8.79 1.94
C LEU A 157 0.23 -8.80 0.40
N SER A 158 0.59 -7.68 -0.24
CA SER A 158 0.70 -7.60 -1.70
C SER A 158 1.70 -8.62 -2.25
N LEU A 159 2.91 -8.67 -1.69
CA LEU A 159 3.98 -9.55 -2.15
C LEU A 159 3.73 -11.03 -1.77
N PHE A 160 3.20 -11.31 -0.59
CA PHE A 160 2.81 -12.68 -0.22
C PHE A 160 1.68 -13.21 -1.11
N PHE A 161 0.72 -12.35 -1.46
CA PHE A 161 -0.34 -12.71 -2.40
C PHE A 161 0.23 -13.08 -3.77
N GLU A 162 1.16 -12.27 -4.30
CA GLU A 162 1.78 -12.55 -5.60
C GLU A 162 2.57 -13.86 -5.58
N GLU A 163 3.37 -14.11 -4.54
CA GLU A 163 4.09 -15.39 -4.39
C GLU A 163 3.15 -16.60 -4.28
N ALA A 164 2.04 -16.46 -3.55
CA ALA A 164 1.05 -17.52 -3.41
C ALA A 164 0.30 -17.77 -4.74
N MET A 165 -0.03 -16.71 -5.47
CA MET A 165 -0.71 -16.80 -6.76
C MET A 165 0.23 -17.38 -7.83
N ALA A 166 1.51 -16.98 -7.85
CA ALA A 166 2.55 -17.55 -8.71
C ALA A 166 2.65 -19.07 -8.56
N ASP A 167 2.73 -19.55 -7.31
CA ASP A 167 2.77 -20.98 -7.01
C ASP A 167 1.51 -21.70 -7.52
N ILE A 168 0.35 -21.06 -7.43
CA ILE A 168 -0.92 -21.61 -7.94
C ILE A 168 -0.94 -21.63 -9.47
N LEU A 169 -0.51 -20.57 -10.15
CA LEU A 169 -0.53 -20.50 -11.62
C LEU A 169 0.44 -21.52 -12.23
N ARG A 170 1.63 -21.68 -11.62
CA ARG A 170 2.64 -22.65 -12.02
C ARG A 170 2.19 -24.10 -11.85
N ASN A 171 1.50 -24.42 -10.75
CA ASN A 171 1.15 -25.80 -10.40
C ASN A 171 -0.32 -26.19 -10.71
N ASN A 172 -1.21 -25.21 -10.93
CA ASN A 172 -2.63 -25.39 -11.15
C ASN A 172 -3.20 -24.28 -12.04
N GLY A 173 -2.67 -24.12 -13.26
CA GLY A 173 -3.12 -23.05 -14.16
C GLY A 173 -4.53 -23.22 -14.75
N SER A 174 -5.37 -24.09 -14.18
CA SER A 174 -6.81 -24.05 -14.42
C SER A 174 -7.52 -22.98 -13.59
N TYR A 175 -6.85 -22.44 -12.56
CA TYR A 175 -7.40 -21.40 -11.69
C TYR A 175 -6.77 -20.05 -12.00
N THR A 176 -7.40 -19.29 -12.89
CA THR A 176 -6.96 -17.97 -13.37
C THR A 176 -7.99 -16.90 -12.98
N PRO A 177 -8.08 -16.53 -11.69
CA PRO A 177 -9.05 -15.56 -11.22
C PRO A 177 -8.75 -14.16 -11.77
N ILE A 178 -9.76 -13.31 -11.87
CA ILE A 178 -9.55 -11.88 -12.17
C ILE A 178 -8.98 -11.21 -10.92
N VAL A 179 -7.77 -10.68 -10.99
CA VAL A 179 -7.13 -10.00 -9.85
C VAL A 179 -7.16 -8.49 -10.06
N LEU A 180 -7.74 -7.79 -9.09
CA LEU A 180 -7.86 -6.34 -9.03
C LEU A 180 -7.06 -5.79 -7.85
N LYS A 181 -6.03 -5.01 -8.17
CA LYS A 181 -5.10 -4.39 -7.23
C LYS A 181 -5.53 -2.96 -6.92
N LYS A 182 -5.37 -2.52 -5.67
CA LYS A 182 -5.72 -1.17 -5.24
C LYS A 182 -4.89 -0.75 -4.03
N PHE A 183 -4.36 0.47 -4.05
CA PHE A 183 -3.72 1.07 -2.89
C PHE A 183 -4.74 1.43 -1.82
N ALA A 184 -4.43 1.12 -0.56
CA ALA A 184 -5.26 1.55 0.56
C ALA A 184 -4.88 2.97 0.98
N TYR A 185 -3.58 3.28 1.06
CA TYR A 185 -3.09 4.55 1.61
C TYR A 185 -2.55 5.55 0.57
N ALA A 186 -2.12 5.08 -0.61
CA ALA A 186 -1.61 5.98 -1.65
C ALA A 186 -2.70 7.00 -2.04
N GLY A 187 -2.38 8.28 -1.92
CA GLY A 187 -3.31 9.38 -2.14
C GLY A 187 -4.41 9.58 -1.08
N MET A 188 -4.63 8.65 -0.15
CA MET A 188 -5.62 8.83 0.93
C MET A 188 -5.24 9.94 1.90
N GLY A 189 -3.94 10.16 2.07
CA GLY A 189 -3.46 11.33 2.78
C GLY A 189 -4.02 12.59 2.11
N SER A 190 -3.65 12.83 0.86
CA SER A 190 -3.94 14.02 0.04
C SER A 190 -5.38 14.15 -0.42
N ALA A 191 -6.18 13.09 -0.30
CA ALA A 191 -7.53 13.04 -0.79
C ALA A 191 -8.37 14.21 -0.23
N LYS A 192 -8.96 14.97 -1.15
CA LYS A 192 -9.84 16.08 -0.81
C LYS A 192 -11.10 15.54 -0.17
N TRP A 193 -11.65 16.31 0.78
CA TRP A 193 -12.98 16.03 1.31
C TRP A 193 -14.06 16.56 0.36
N ASP A 194 -14.25 15.88 -0.78
CA ASP A 194 -15.13 16.33 -1.86
C ASP A 194 -16.49 15.60 -1.92
N TYR A 195 -16.84 14.90 -0.83
CA TYR A 195 -18.12 14.22 -0.66
C TYR A 195 -19.36 15.07 -1.02
N TYR A 196 -19.36 16.35 -0.63
CA TYR A 196 -20.47 17.27 -0.83
C TYR A 196 -20.34 18.05 -2.15
N TYR A 197 -19.97 17.37 -3.22
CA TYR A 197 -20.10 17.87 -4.58
C TYR A 197 -21.23 17.13 -5.31
N SER A 198 -21.97 17.86 -6.16
CA SER A 198 -23.09 17.31 -6.90
C SER A 198 -23.01 17.69 -8.38
N PRO A 199 -22.88 16.72 -9.32
CA PRO A 199 -22.65 15.29 -9.07
C PRO A 199 -21.37 15.01 -8.26
N MET A 200 -21.37 13.89 -7.53
CA MET A 200 -20.20 13.45 -6.75
C MET A 200 -19.02 13.17 -7.69
N PRO A 201 -17.79 13.60 -7.37
CA PRO A 201 -16.60 13.33 -8.16
C PRO A 201 -16.23 11.84 -8.15
N GLU A 202 -15.58 11.41 -9.22
CA GLU A 202 -14.87 10.13 -9.23
C GLU A 202 -13.59 10.21 -8.38
N THR A 203 -13.01 9.05 -8.08
CA THR A 203 -11.77 8.95 -7.32
C THR A 203 -10.66 9.73 -8.02
N GLN A 204 -10.03 10.65 -7.28
CA GLN A 204 -8.94 11.49 -7.77
C GLN A 204 -7.57 10.92 -7.34
N PRO A 205 -6.51 11.18 -8.11
CA PRO A 205 -5.15 10.83 -7.68
C PRO A 205 -4.76 11.66 -6.45
N GLY A 206 -3.84 11.11 -5.66
CA GLY A 206 -3.15 11.86 -4.61
C GLY A 206 -2.24 12.95 -5.16
N PHE A 207 -1.65 13.73 -4.26
CA PHE A 207 -0.58 14.66 -4.59
C PHE A 207 0.67 13.89 -5.01
N ARG A 208 1.34 14.38 -6.06
CA ARG A 208 2.53 13.74 -6.63
C ARG A 208 3.67 13.65 -5.62
N GLU A 209 3.74 14.61 -4.71
CA GLU A 209 4.72 14.73 -3.63
C GLU A 209 4.58 13.63 -2.56
N GLU A 210 3.46 12.90 -2.53
CA GLU A 210 3.23 11.79 -1.61
C GLU A 210 3.65 10.44 -2.18
N LEU A 211 3.93 10.38 -3.48
CA LEU A 211 4.45 9.17 -4.13
C LEU A 211 5.88 8.91 -3.66
N PHE A 212 6.24 7.63 -3.57
CA PHE A 212 7.62 7.25 -3.21
C PHE A 212 8.63 7.83 -4.20
N ASP A 213 8.25 7.85 -5.47
CA ASP A 213 9.06 8.38 -6.55
C ASP A 213 8.20 9.18 -7.52
N GLN A 214 8.46 10.48 -7.58
CA GLN A 214 7.67 11.41 -8.37
C GLN A 214 7.81 11.18 -9.89
N ARG A 215 8.74 10.33 -10.35
CA ARG A 215 8.87 10.01 -11.79
C ARG A 215 7.73 9.10 -12.28
N TYR A 216 7.05 8.43 -11.37
CA TYR A 216 5.96 7.49 -11.61
C TYR A 216 4.63 8.10 -11.16
N GLU A 217 3.53 7.44 -11.52
CA GLU A 217 2.16 7.92 -11.26
C GLU A 217 1.50 7.22 -10.07
N CYS A 218 2.07 6.11 -9.63
CA CYS A 218 1.63 5.24 -8.55
C CYS A 218 2.85 4.76 -7.77
N ASP A 219 2.65 4.33 -6.52
CA ASP A 219 3.73 3.80 -5.66
C ASP A 219 4.33 2.51 -6.20
N ASN A 220 3.52 1.70 -6.88
CA ASN A 220 3.97 0.63 -7.76
C ASN A 220 4.24 1.21 -9.18
N PRO A 221 5.49 1.22 -9.66
CA PRO A 221 5.87 1.90 -10.91
C PRO A 221 5.22 1.31 -12.16
N VAL A 222 4.80 0.04 -12.10
CA VAL A 222 4.15 -0.67 -13.19
C VAL A 222 2.78 -0.08 -13.53
N PHE A 223 2.09 0.50 -12.54
CA PHE A 223 0.75 1.03 -12.73
C PHE A 223 0.75 2.48 -13.21
N VAL A 224 -0.09 2.74 -14.22
CA VAL A 224 -0.36 4.07 -14.79
C VAL A 224 -1.71 4.54 -14.29
N TRP A 225 -1.82 5.77 -13.79
CA TRP A 225 -3.06 6.22 -13.15
C TRP A 225 -4.24 6.23 -14.11
N ASN A 226 -4.00 6.57 -15.37
CA ASN A 226 -5.04 6.64 -16.39
C ASN A 226 -5.51 5.27 -16.91
N ASP A 227 -4.77 4.20 -16.62
CA ASP A 227 -5.14 2.82 -17.00
C ASP A 227 -6.06 2.15 -15.97
N ARG A 228 -6.37 2.84 -14.88
CA ARG A 228 -7.23 2.32 -13.81
C ARG A 228 -8.61 1.96 -14.36
N ILE A 229 -9.13 0.82 -13.94
CA ILE A 229 -10.50 0.40 -14.14
C ILE A 229 -11.38 1.14 -13.15
N GLN A 230 -12.35 1.91 -13.65
CA GLN A 230 -13.33 2.61 -12.84
C GLN A 230 -14.63 1.81 -12.81
N LEU A 231 -15.01 1.31 -11.63
CA LEU A 231 -16.20 0.49 -11.45
C LEU A 231 -17.37 1.32 -10.91
N LYS A 232 -18.56 1.07 -11.47
CA LYS A 232 -19.80 1.70 -11.03
C LYS A 232 -20.23 1.14 -9.68
N ILE A 233 -20.57 2.05 -8.78
CA ILE A 233 -21.02 1.70 -7.43
C ILE A 233 -22.51 2.02 -7.19
N HIS A 234 -23.09 1.33 -6.22
CA HIS A 234 -24.49 1.44 -5.85
C HIS A 234 -24.82 2.82 -5.23
N ARG A 235 -25.95 3.43 -5.60
CA ARG A 235 -26.37 4.77 -5.12
C ARG A 235 -26.37 5.01 -3.59
N ARG A 236 -26.42 3.95 -2.78
CA ARG A 236 -26.38 4.02 -1.30
C ARG A 236 -24.98 4.27 -0.73
N THR A 237 -23.94 4.15 -1.54
CA THR A 237 -22.56 4.49 -1.17
C THR A 237 -22.20 5.94 -1.56
N ARG A 238 -23.13 6.67 -2.19
CA ARG A 238 -22.95 8.05 -2.70
C ARG A 238 -24.21 8.90 -2.50
N THR A 239 -24.71 8.90 -1.27
CA THR A 239 -25.91 9.65 -0.87
C THR A 239 -25.61 11.14 -0.70
N ARG A 240 -26.64 11.99 -0.80
CA ARG A 240 -26.52 13.43 -0.52
C ARG A 240 -26.18 13.71 0.95
N HIS A 241 -26.87 13.02 1.86
CA HIS A 241 -26.63 13.08 3.31
C HIS A 241 -25.68 11.96 3.71
N ILE A 242 -24.56 12.28 4.37
CA ILE A 242 -23.53 11.29 4.71
C ILE A 242 -24.01 10.30 5.79
N SER A 243 -24.85 10.73 6.73
CA SER A 243 -25.52 9.87 7.72
C SER A 243 -26.37 8.76 7.09
N SER A 244 -26.85 8.99 5.86
CA SER A 244 -27.60 8.00 5.09
C SER A 244 -26.72 7.06 4.28
N ASN A 245 -25.42 7.37 4.15
CA ASN A 245 -24.47 6.60 3.38
C ASN A 245 -24.13 5.30 4.08
N ILE A 246 -24.14 4.18 3.35
CA ILE A 246 -23.86 2.87 3.94
C ILE A 246 -22.39 2.74 4.37
N LEU A 247 -21.46 3.38 3.66
CA LEU A 247 -20.04 3.39 4.02
C LEU A 247 -19.81 4.18 5.32
N TYR A 248 -20.53 5.28 5.52
CA TYR A 248 -20.48 6.02 6.77
C TYR A 248 -20.98 5.17 7.95
N LYS A 249 -22.08 4.43 7.75
CA LYS A 249 -22.62 3.53 8.77
C LYS A 249 -21.67 2.37 9.10
N ALA A 250 -20.97 1.83 8.11
CA ALA A 250 -19.94 0.82 8.33
C ALA A 250 -18.72 1.42 9.04
N ALA A 251 -18.24 2.59 8.61
CA ALA A 251 -17.12 3.29 9.23
C ALA A 251 -17.38 3.75 10.68
N LEU A 252 -18.64 3.92 11.09
CA LEU A 252 -19.02 4.15 12.49
C LEU A 252 -18.78 2.93 13.40
N LYS A 253 -18.59 1.74 12.82
CA LYS A 253 -18.26 0.53 13.57
C LYS A 253 -16.78 0.47 13.94
N HIS A 254 -15.90 1.00 13.10
CA HIS A 254 -14.47 1.22 13.37
C HIS A 254 -14.23 2.42 14.29
N LYS A 255 -14.70 2.33 15.55
CA LYS A 255 -14.64 3.41 16.53
C LYS A 255 -13.23 3.64 17.04
N SER A 256 -12.46 2.57 17.25
CA SER A 256 -11.06 2.62 17.70
C SER A 256 -10.20 3.47 16.76
N GLN A 257 -10.49 3.42 15.45
CA GLN A 257 -9.80 4.17 14.41
C GLN A 257 -10.46 5.52 14.07
N LYS A 258 -11.61 5.83 14.67
CA LYS A 258 -12.47 6.98 14.31
C LYS A 258 -12.70 7.08 12.80
N PHE A 259 -12.89 5.94 12.15
CA PHE A 259 -12.79 5.81 10.69
C PHE A 259 -13.86 6.62 9.93
N HIS A 260 -15.02 6.84 10.56
CA HIS A 260 -16.08 7.70 10.04
C HIS A 260 -15.61 9.12 9.67
N ASN A 261 -14.56 9.64 10.31
CA ASN A 261 -13.95 10.94 10.00
C ASN A 261 -13.14 10.94 8.70
N ARG A 262 -13.04 9.81 7.99
CA ARG A 262 -12.35 9.67 6.70
C ARG A 262 -13.29 9.41 5.53
N VAL A 263 -14.59 9.17 5.78
CA VAL A 263 -15.53 8.70 4.74
C VAL A 263 -15.62 9.65 3.55
N GLY A 264 -15.51 10.96 3.78
CA GLY A 264 -15.57 11.92 2.70
C GLY A 264 -14.34 11.99 1.80
N THR A 265 -13.27 11.22 2.09
CA THR A 265 -12.08 11.12 1.23
C THR A 265 -12.07 9.87 0.36
N PHE A 266 -12.90 8.86 0.65
CA PHE A 266 -12.95 7.59 -0.10
C PHE A 266 -14.34 7.22 -0.63
N ALA A 267 -15.42 7.85 -0.15
CA ALA A 267 -16.75 7.66 -0.69
C ALA A 267 -16.92 8.50 -1.97
N ASN A 268 -16.44 7.95 -3.08
CA ASN A 268 -16.42 8.58 -4.40
C ASN A 268 -17.57 8.09 -5.30
N ALA A 269 -17.68 8.61 -6.53
CA ALA A 269 -18.68 8.18 -7.51
C ALA A 269 -18.40 6.80 -8.15
N ASP A 270 -17.19 6.28 -7.96
CA ASP A 270 -16.66 5.03 -8.51
C ASP A 270 -15.79 4.29 -7.48
N MET A 271 -15.28 3.11 -7.86
CA MET A 271 -14.15 2.44 -7.21
C MET A 271 -13.10 2.12 -8.28
N VAL A 272 -11.84 2.46 -8.02
CA VAL A 272 -10.74 2.30 -8.98
C VAL A 272 -9.82 1.14 -8.64
N TYR A 273 -9.36 0.42 -9.66
CA TYR A 273 -8.47 -0.74 -9.56
C TYR A 273 -7.50 -0.82 -10.75
N TRP A 274 -6.41 -1.56 -10.60
CA TRP A 274 -5.57 -2.03 -11.71
C TRP A 274 -5.67 -3.55 -11.81
N GLN A 275 -5.68 -4.08 -13.03
CA GLN A 275 -5.77 -5.53 -13.23
C GLN A 275 -4.36 -6.13 -13.23
N ARG A 276 -4.19 -7.22 -12.47
CA ARG A 276 -3.05 -8.14 -12.61
C ARG A 276 -3.57 -9.39 -13.32
N ARG A 277 -3.17 -9.59 -14.58
CA ARG A 277 -3.67 -10.71 -15.39
C ARG A 277 -3.06 -12.03 -14.91
N THR A 278 -3.89 -13.06 -14.83
CA THR A 278 -3.51 -14.40 -14.35
C THR A 278 -3.51 -15.46 -15.45
N ASP A 279 -3.81 -15.05 -16.68
CA ASP A 279 -4.03 -15.90 -17.85
C ASP A 279 -2.85 -15.89 -18.83
N SER A 280 -1.70 -15.36 -18.42
CA SER A 280 -0.46 -15.50 -19.19
C SER A 280 -0.03 -16.98 -19.21
N ILE A 281 0.23 -17.51 -20.40
CA ILE A 281 0.78 -18.87 -20.55
C ILE A 281 2.26 -18.95 -20.14
N SER A 282 2.94 -17.81 -19.96
CA SER A 282 4.33 -17.78 -19.50
C SER A 282 4.51 -18.37 -18.11
N TYR A 283 3.49 -18.34 -17.24
CA TYR A 283 3.57 -18.91 -15.88
C TYR A 283 3.74 -20.43 -15.85
N GLN A 284 3.43 -21.12 -16.95
CA GLN A 284 3.65 -22.56 -17.13
C GLN A 284 4.84 -22.89 -18.03
N ALA A 285 5.44 -21.89 -18.66
CA ALA A 285 6.62 -22.06 -19.48
C ALA A 285 7.85 -22.29 -18.60
N ARG A 286 8.78 -23.11 -19.10
CA ARG A 286 10.13 -23.18 -18.54
C ARG A 286 10.94 -22.04 -19.13
N ILE A 287 11.36 -21.10 -18.29
CA ILE A 287 12.21 -19.99 -18.71
C ILE A 287 13.65 -20.27 -18.27
N THR A 288 14.59 -20.10 -19.19
CA THR A 288 16.03 -20.10 -18.91
C THR A 288 16.69 -18.90 -19.58
N ALA A 289 17.92 -18.58 -19.19
CA ALA A 289 18.68 -17.49 -19.78
C ALA A 289 20.11 -17.92 -20.05
N THR A 290 20.78 -17.22 -20.96
CA THR A 290 22.23 -17.34 -21.17
C THR A 290 23.02 -16.95 -19.91
N SER A 291 22.50 -16.00 -19.13
CA SER A 291 23.04 -15.58 -17.83
C SER A 291 21.96 -14.87 -16.99
N GLY A 292 22.27 -14.57 -15.72
CA GLY A 292 21.31 -13.94 -14.81
C GLY A 292 20.21 -14.87 -14.28
N ARG A 293 19.28 -14.30 -13.52
CA ARG A 293 18.18 -15.02 -12.84
C ARG A 293 16.89 -14.96 -13.66
N ALA A 294 16.69 -15.96 -14.52
CA ALA A 294 15.54 -16.04 -15.42
C ALA A 294 14.20 -16.28 -14.70
N ASP A 295 14.24 -16.77 -13.46
CA ASP A 295 13.05 -17.13 -12.68
C ASP A 295 12.17 -15.94 -12.29
N TYR A 296 12.69 -14.71 -12.35
CA TYR A 296 11.89 -13.49 -12.13
C TYR A 296 10.91 -13.19 -13.26
N VAL A 297 11.16 -13.68 -14.48
CA VAL A 297 10.43 -13.22 -15.68
C VAL A 297 9.00 -13.81 -15.76
N ASN A 298 8.70 -14.86 -15.00
CA ASN A 298 7.38 -15.49 -14.95
C ASN A 298 6.97 -15.91 -13.53
N ASP A 299 7.45 -15.19 -12.51
CA ASP A 299 7.06 -15.44 -11.11
C ASP A 299 5.83 -14.62 -10.67
N PHE A 300 5.12 -13.98 -11.61
CA PHE A 300 3.93 -13.15 -11.39
C PHE A 300 4.19 -11.85 -10.61
N LYS A 301 5.42 -11.65 -10.14
CA LYS A 301 5.82 -10.65 -9.15
C LYS A 301 6.71 -9.60 -9.80
N MET A 302 6.06 -8.57 -10.36
CA MET A 302 6.74 -7.49 -11.10
C MET A 302 7.58 -6.57 -10.19
N ILE A 303 7.34 -6.59 -8.87
CA ILE A 303 8.11 -5.83 -7.88
C ILE A 303 8.43 -6.69 -6.66
N ASP A 304 9.58 -6.47 -6.03
CA ASP A 304 9.92 -7.07 -4.73
C ASP A 304 10.65 -6.05 -3.86
N CYS A 305 10.63 -6.26 -2.54
CA CYS A 305 11.28 -5.40 -1.57
C CYS A 305 12.07 -6.25 -0.56
N PRO A 306 13.42 -6.26 -0.63
CA PRO A 306 14.27 -7.04 0.26
C PRO A 306 14.19 -6.61 1.73
N ASP A 307 13.69 -5.39 1.99
CA ASP A 307 13.38 -4.89 3.32
C ASP A 307 12.09 -4.06 3.30
N ILE A 308 10.97 -4.68 3.68
CA ILE A 308 9.67 -4.01 3.74
C ILE A 308 9.62 -2.92 4.81
N LEU A 309 10.56 -2.86 5.76
CA LEU A 309 10.61 -1.76 6.73
C LEU A 309 11.39 -0.56 6.19
N CYS A 310 11.92 -0.62 4.96
CA CYS A 310 12.65 0.48 4.37
C CYS A 310 11.78 1.75 4.26
N GLY A 311 12.47 2.89 4.29
CA GLY A 311 11.88 4.20 4.07
C GLY A 311 11.32 4.36 2.67
N LEU A 312 10.54 5.43 2.48
CA LEU A 312 9.89 5.77 1.22
C LEU A 312 10.85 6.51 0.27
N ASP A 313 12.00 5.90 -0.02
CA ASP A 313 13.13 6.53 -0.71
C ASP A 313 13.19 6.14 -2.21
N GLY A 314 12.04 6.19 -2.88
CA GLY A 314 11.90 5.94 -4.32
C GLY A 314 12.00 4.48 -4.77
N VAL A 315 11.87 4.24 -6.08
CA VAL A 315 11.79 2.88 -6.65
C VAL A 315 13.07 2.06 -6.46
N GLY A 316 14.19 2.69 -6.10
CA GLY A 316 15.45 1.99 -5.78
C GLY A 316 15.36 1.07 -4.56
N MET A 317 14.29 1.17 -3.74
CA MET A 317 13.99 0.21 -2.69
C MET A 317 13.49 -1.14 -3.22
N LEU A 318 12.94 -1.14 -4.44
CA LEU A 318 12.40 -2.33 -5.09
C LEU A 318 13.53 -3.06 -5.82
N LYS A 319 13.79 -4.31 -5.42
CA LYS A 319 14.93 -5.11 -5.88
C LYS A 319 14.61 -6.59 -5.83
N ASN A 320 15.43 -7.42 -6.47
CA ASN A 320 15.26 -8.88 -6.55
C ASN A 320 13.98 -9.29 -7.27
N CYS A 321 13.64 -8.58 -8.35
CA CYS A 321 12.42 -8.80 -9.14
C CYS A 321 12.66 -8.65 -10.64
N ALA A 322 13.91 -8.65 -11.10
CA ALA A 322 14.24 -8.49 -12.52
C ALA A 322 15.33 -9.48 -12.95
N TRP A 323 15.12 -10.10 -14.10
CA TRP A 323 16.18 -10.76 -14.83
C TRP A 323 17.11 -9.70 -15.42
N ILE A 324 18.36 -9.72 -14.97
CA ILE A 324 19.45 -8.86 -15.45
C ILE A 324 20.53 -9.80 -15.99
N PRO A 325 20.89 -9.72 -17.28
CA PRO A 325 21.98 -10.53 -17.83
C PRO A 325 23.34 -10.10 -17.27
N ASP A 326 24.27 -11.05 -17.16
CA ASP A 326 25.62 -10.75 -16.69
C ASP A 326 26.33 -9.82 -17.69
N ARG A 327 27.11 -8.85 -17.21
CA ARG A 327 27.83 -7.89 -18.08
C ARG A 327 28.77 -8.53 -19.09
N SER A 328 29.24 -9.76 -18.82
CA SER A 328 30.11 -10.52 -19.72
C SER A 328 29.34 -11.32 -20.79
N ASP A 329 28.02 -11.41 -20.67
CA ASP A 329 27.16 -12.09 -21.62
C ASP A 329 26.95 -11.20 -22.85
N SER A 330 27.49 -11.63 -23.99
CA SER A 330 27.33 -10.94 -25.27
C SER A 330 26.08 -11.38 -26.05
N ILE A 331 25.36 -12.40 -25.57
CA ILE A 331 24.17 -12.95 -26.24
C ILE A 331 22.90 -12.40 -25.59
N GLN A 332 22.85 -12.38 -24.26
CA GLN A 332 21.77 -11.77 -23.44
C GLN A 332 20.37 -12.19 -23.88
N LYS A 333 20.09 -13.49 -23.74
CA LYS A 333 18.90 -14.12 -24.28
C LYS A 333 18.16 -14.93 -23.22
N LEU A 334 16.83 -14.80 -23.23
CA LEU A 334 15.89 -15.68 -22.56
C LEU A 334 15.35 -16.71 -23.54
N PHE A 335 15.15 -17.93 -23.04
CA PHE A 335 14.53 -19.04 -23.75
C PHE A 335 13.28 -19.45 -23.00
N LEU A 336 12.16 -19.50 -23.71
CA LEU A 336 10.84 -19.85 -23.17
C LEU A 336 10.37 -21.13 -23.85
N ASP A 337 10.42 -22.24 -23.12
CA ASP A 337 10.02 -23.56 -23.59
C ASP A 337 8.64 -23.93 -23.06
N PHE A 338 7.72 -24.27 -23.96
CA PHE A 338 6.39 -24.74 -23.61
C PHE A 338 6.35 -26.27 -23.58
N GLN A 339 5.75 -26.85 -22.54
CA GLN A 339 5.61 -28.31 -22.43
C GLN A 339 4.76 -28.92 -23.55
N ARG A 340 3.87 -28.12 -24.14
CA ARG A 340 2.99 -28.48 -25.24
C ARG A 340 2.97 -27.32 -26.24
N PRO A 341 2.70 -27.58 -27.53
CA PRO A 341 2.50 -26.50 -28.50
C PRO A 341 1.39 -25.56 -28.03
N VAL A 342 1.60 -24.25 -28.14
CA VAL A 342 0.66 -23.21 -27.73
C VAL A 342 0.34 -22.26 -28.88
N ARG A 343 -0.78 -21.54 -28.75
CA ARG A 343 -1.10 -20.40 -29.61
C ARG A 343 -0.57 -19.12 -28.95
N VAL A 344 0.03 -18.23 -29.72
CA VAL A 344 0.54 -16.95 -29.20
C VAL A 344 0.12 -15.81 -30.11
N SER A 345 -0.56 -14.82 -29.55
CA SER A 345 -1.03 -13.64 -30.30
C SER A 345 -0.42 -12.34 -29.80
N LYS A 346 0.04 -12.30 -28.55
CA LYS A 346 0.47 -11.07 -27.90
C LYS A 346 1.48 -11.34 -26.79
N VAL A 347 2.43 -10.42 -26.63
CA VAL A 347 3.38 -10.39 -25.50
C VAL A 347 3.27 -9.05 -24.78
N HIS A 348 3.30 -9.07 -23.45
CA HIS A 348 3.54 -7.88 -22.63
C HIS A 348 4.92 -7.97 -22.00
N LEU A 349 5.73 -6.93 -22.20
CA LEU A 349 7.04 -6.79 -21.58
C LEU A 349 6.97 -5.75 -20.47
N TYR A 350 7.57 -6.08 -19.34
CA TYR A 350 7.77 -5.17 -18.22
C TYR A 350 9.25 -5.07 -17.96
N GLU A 351 9.82 -3.90 -18.23
CA GLU A 351 11.24 -3.62 -18.03
C GLU A 351 11.58 -3.42 -16.54
N ASN A 352 12.87 -3.46 -16.21
CA ASN A 352 13.36 -2.87 -14.98
C ASN A 352 12.95 -1.40 -14.90
N PHE A 353 12.19 -1.03 -13.88
CA PHE A 353 11.72 0.34 -13.68
C PHE A 353 12.83 1.29 -13.21
N LEU A 354 14.07 0.82 -12.98
CA LEU A 354 15.14 1.69 -12.52
C LEU A 354 15.51 2.75 -13.59
N PRO A 355 15.73 4.02 -13.18
CA PRO A 355 16.08 5.08 -14.12
C PRO A 355 17.42 4.83 -14.80
N HIS A 356 17.48 5.00 -16.12
CA HIS A 356 18.68 4.81 -16.94
C HIS A 356 19.15 3.34 -17.06
N GLU A 357 18.29 2.38 -16.70
CA GLU A 357 18.56 0.95 -16.79
C GLU A 357 17.65 0.32 -17.86
N ASN A 358 17.84 0.76 -19.11
CA ASN A 358 16.86 0.62 -20.19
C ASN A 358 17.32 -0.37 -21.26
N ILE A 359 16.37 -1.13 -21.82
CA ILE A 359 16.49 -1.91 -23.06
C ILE A 359 16.01 -1.01 -24.19
N LEU A 360 16.93 -0.58 -25.05
CA LEU A 360 16.63 0.31 -26.17
C LEU A 360 16.11 -0.46 -27.39
N LYS A 361 16.52 -1.72 -27.53
CA LYS A 361 16.09 -2.60 -28.61
C LYS A 361 16.13 -4.04 -28.16
N ALA A 362 15.07 -4.77 -28.47
CA ALA A 362 14.98 -6.21 -28.26
C ALA A 362 14.41 -6.90 -29.50
N GLN A 363 14.46 -8.23 -29.47
CA GLN A 363 13.90 -9.08 -30.52
C GLN A 363 13.24 -10.32 -29.90
N LEU A 364 12.06 -10.67 -30.42
CA LEU A 364 11.42 -11.96 -30.19
C LEU A 364 11.63 -12.87 -31.40
N THR A 365 12.00 -14.12 -31.16
CA THR A 365 12.14 -15.16 -32.20
C THR A 365 11.28 -16.35 -31.83
N PHE A 366 10.51 -16.86 -32.78
CA PHE A 366 9.65 -18.03 -32.61
C PHE A 366 10.22 -19.21 -33.40
N ASP A 367 10.02 -20.43 -32.91
CA ASP A 367 10.35 -21.66 -33.65
C ASP A 367 9.53 -21.85 -34.94
N THR A 368 8.45 -21.10 -35.11
CA THR A 368 7.70 -20.97 -36.37
C THR A 368 8.46 -20.17 -37.44
N GLY A 369 9.56 -19.50 -37.07
CA GLY A 369 10.38 -18.65 -37.94
C GLY A 369 9.99 -17.17 -37.91
N LEU A 370 8.95 -16.77 -37.15
CA LEU A 370 8.62 -15.36 -36.95
C LEU A 370 9.73 -14.67 -36.13
N VAL A 371 10.10 -13.47 -36.55
CA VAL A 371 11.01 -12.58 -35.82
C VAL A 371 10.34 -11.21 -35.69
N VAL A 372 10.29 -10.68 -34.47
CA VAL A 372 9.66 -9.39 -34.15
C VAL A 372 10.69 -8.49 -33.48
N ASP A 373 11.05 -7.39 -34.14
CA ASP A 373 11.89 -6.34 -33.57
C ASP A 373 11.06 -5.41 -32.67
N ILE A 374 11.59 -5.07 -31.50
CA ILE A 374 10.93 -4.24 -30.49
C ILE A 374 11.83 -3.05 -30.19
N ARG A 375 11.30 -1.83 -30.29
CA ARG A 375 12.05 -0.57 -30.09
C ARG A 375 11.38 0.38 -29.10
N ASP A 376 10.06 0.43 -29.08
CA ASP A 376 9.29 1.35 -28.24
C ASP A 376 8.97 0.72 -26.88
N ILE A 377 10.01 0.38 -26.11
CA ILE A 377 9.87 -0.22 -24.76
C ILE A 377 9.65 0.91 -23.74
N ASP A 378 8.70 0.71 -22.82
CA ASP A 378 8.46 1.65 -21.72
C ASP A 378 9.54 1.53 -20.64
N HIS A 379 10.30 2.61 -20.46
CA HIS A 379 11.44 2.71 -19.53
C HIS A 379 11.07 3.03 -18.08
N LYS A 380 9.81 2.82 -17.70
CA LYS A 380 9.35 2.98 -16.32
C LYS A 380 8.82 1.68 -15.74
N GLY A 381 9.11 0.56 -16.40
CA GLY A 381 8.61 -0.77 -16.04
C GLY A 381 7.11 -0.94 -16.25
N ARG A 382 6.49 -0.11 -17.09
CA ARG A 382 5.07 -0.24 -17.42
C ARG A 382 4.90 -1.24 -18.57
N LYS A 383 3.65 -1.61 -18.82
CA LYS A 383 3.28 -2.54 -19.89
C LYS A 383 3.74 -2.01 -21.25
N THR A 384 4.68 -2.71 -21.88
CA THR A 384 4.96 -2.61 -23.32
C THR A 384 4.20 -3.71 -24.04
N GLU A 385 3.17 -3.35 -24.82
CA GLU A 385 2.36 -4.31 -25.56
C GLU A 385 2.91 -4.55 -26.96
N VAL A 386 3.18 -5.81 -27.28
CA VAL A 386 3.71 -6.25 -28.59
C VAL A 386 2.70 -7.21 -29.22
N ILE A 387 2.05 -6.74 -30.29
CA ILE A 387 1.07 -7.51 -31.07
C ILE A 387 1.73 -7.90 -32.39
N PHE A 388 1.52 -9.14 -32.81
CA PHE A 388 2.03 -9.71 -34.06
C PHE A 388 1.00 -10.70 -34.62
N ASP A 389 1.23 -11.15 -35.86
CA ASP A 389 0.39 -12.19 -36.46
C ASP A 389 0.38 -13.44 -35.57
N THR A 390 -0.82 -13.94 -35.26
CA THR A 390 -0.97 -15.07 -34.33
C THR A 390 -0.18 -16.27 -34.81
N GLN A 391 0.71 -16.75 -33.95
CA GLN A 391 1.52 -17.94 -34.16
C GLN A 391 0.83 -19.16 -33.56
N TYR A 392 0.90 -20.28 -34.28
CA TYR A 392 0.31 -21.57 -33.87
C TYR A 392 1.40 -22.61 -33.69
N ASP A 393 1.12 -23.60 -32.85
CA ASP A 393 2.01 -24.71 -32.55
C ASP A 393 3.42 -24.31 -32.04
N VAL A 394 3.51 -23.15 -31.38
CA VAL A 394 4.76 -22.62 -30.81
C VAL A 394 5.19 -23.53 -29.67
N LYS A 395 6.42 -24.06 -29.72
CA LYS A 395 7.02 -24.82 -28.60
C LYS A 395 8.16 -24.07 -27.95
N HIS A 396 8.76 -23.13 -28.68
CA HIS A 396 9.92 -22.38 -28.23
C HIS A 396 9.87 -20.93 -28.70
N MET A 397 10.17 -20.02 -27.78
CA MET A 397 10.36 -18.60 -28.04
C MET A 397 11.67 -18.13 -27.42
N GLU A 398 12.31 -17.16 -28.07
CA GLU A 398 13.49 -16.47 -27.57
C GLU A 398 13.18 -14.98 -27.41
N PHE A 399 13.67 -14.37 -26.33
CA PHE A 399 13.74 -12.91 -26.20
C PHE A 399 15.20 -12.52 -26.09
N GLN A 400 15.66 -11.59 -26.93
CA GLN A 400 17.05 -11.14 -26.94
C GLN A 400 17.14 -9.63 -26.80
N ILE A 401 18.03 -9.17 -25.91
CA ILE A 401 18.41 -7.77 -25.81
C ILE A 401 19.47 -7.48 -26.88
N LEU A 402 19.21 -6.48 -27.73
CA LEU A 402 20.09 -6.09 -28.83
C LEU A 402 20.84 -4.80 -28.52
N GLU A 403 20.17 -3.84 -27.89
CA GLU A 403 20.74 -2.54 -27.52
C GLU A 403 20.17 -2.13 -26.16
N SER A 404 21.01 -1.58 -25.28
CA SER A 404 20.64 -1.19 -23.92
C SER A 404 21.48 -0.02 -23.40
N GLU A 405 20.99 0.61 -22.35
CA GLU A 405 21.63 1.65 -21.57
C GLU A 405 21.67 1.23 -20.09
N GLY A 406 22.75 1.56 -19.40
CA GLY A 406 22.93 1.20 -17.99
C GLY A 406 23.60 -0.15 -17.78
N ALA A 407 23.52 -0.67 -16.56
CA ALA A 407 24.15 -1.89 -16.11
C ALA A 407 23.20 -2.93 -15.48
N GLU A 408 21.98 -2.52 -15.16
CA GLU A 408 20.91 -3.29 -14.53
C GLU A 408 19.67 -3.35 -15.44
N TYR A 409 19.82 -3.12 -16.74
CA TYR A 409 18.75 -3.29 -17.73
C TYR A 409 18.29 -4.76 -17.77
N GLY A 410 17.00 -4.98 -18.00
CA GLY A 410 16.42 -6.30 -17.86
C GLY A 410 14.90 -6.30 -17.85
N LEU A 411 14.31 -7.47 -17.61
CA LEU A 411 12.86 -7.62 -17.53
C LEU A 411 12.44 -8.01 -16.12
N THR A 412 11.40 -7.34 -15.61
CA THR A 412 10.68 -7.77 -14.40
C THR A 412 9.67 -8.85 -14.71
N GLU A 413 9.04 -8.83 -15.88
CA GLU A 413 8.08 -9.85 -16.30
C GLU A 413 7.97 -9.91 -17.84
N LEU A 414 7.75 -11.11 -18.39
CA LEU A 414 7.38 -11.34 -19.79
C LEU A 414 6.13 -12.21 -19.80
N GLU A 415 5.02 -11.62 -20.22
CA GLU A 415 3.71 -12.26 -20.26
C GLU A 415 3.32 -12.58 -21.69
N ILE A 416 2.72 -13.75 -21.89
CA ILE A 416 2.39 -14.30 -23.20
C ILE A 416 0.92 -14.67 -23.20
N TYR A 417 0.19 -14.23 -24.22
CA TYR A 417 -1.25 -14.41 -24.30
C TYR A 417 -1.65 -15.15 -25.57
N GLU A 418 -2.60 -16.09 -25.42
CA GLU A 418 -3.14 -16.87 -26.53
C GLU A 418 -4.09 -16.08 -27.42
N ASP A 419 -4.56 -14.91 -26.98
CA ASP A 419 -5.36 -14.00 -27.79
C ASP A 419 -4.98 -12.53 -27.51
N ASP A 420 -5.38 -11.64 -28.41
CA ASP A 420 -5.10 -10.22 -28.34
C ASP A 420 -6.08 -9.44 -27.46
N ASN A 421 -7.14 -10.09 -26.96
CA ASN A 421 -8.16 -9.44 -26.14
C ASN A 421 -7.64 -9.19 -24.72
N GLU A 422 -8.26 -8.21 -24.06
CA GLU A 422 -8.12 -8.05 -22.62
C GLU A 422 -9.06 -9.02 -21.90
N GLN A 423 -8.65 -9.48 -20.71
CA GLN A 423 -9.46 -10.37 -19.90
C GLN A 423 -10.74 -9.63 -19.46
N ASP A 424 -11.91 -10.15 -19.87
CA ASP A 424 -13.20 -9.53 -19.59
C ASP A 424 -13.45 -9.42 -18.08
N ILE A 425 -13.66 -8.19 -17.60
CA ILE A 425 -14.01 -7.91 -16.21
C ILE A 425 -15.53 -7.84 -16.13
N PRO A 426 -16.20 -8.83 -15.49
CA PRO A 426 -17.65 -8.95 -15.50
C PRO A 426 -18.30 -8.02 -14.46
N LEU A 427 -17.84 -6.77 -14.40
CA LEU A 427 -18.25 -5.71 -13.49
C LEU A 427 -18.62 -4.48 -14.31
N GLU A 428 -19.63 -3.76 -13.85
CA GLU A 428 -20.15 -2.62 -14.61
C GLU A 428 -19.21 -1.42 -14.49
N LEU A 429 -18.71 -0.94 -15.62
CA LEU A 429 -17.83 0.23 -15.66
C LEU A 429 -18.58 1.51 -15.31
N TYR A 430 -17.89 2.42 -14.62
CA TYR A 430 -18.38 3.75 -14.31
C TYR A 430 -18.46 4.61 -15.58
N LYS A 431 -19.44 5.51 -15.62
CA LYS A 431 -19.60 6.49 -16.71
C LYS A 431 -19.78 7.87 -16.10
N SER A 432 -18.81 8.75 -16.37
CA SER A 432 -18.80 10.11 -15.82
C SER A 432 -19.99 10.93 -16.34
N PRO A 433 -20.69 11.69 -15.47
CA PRO A 433 -21.78 12.55 -15.89
C PRO A 433 -21.25 13.79 -16.63
N LYS A 434 -21.96 14.23 -17.68
CA LYS A 434 -21.61 15.44 -18.45
C LYS A 434 -21.79 16.77 -17.69
N LYS A 435 -22.46 16.75 -16.54
CA LYS A 435 -22.78 17.96 -15.76
C LYS A 435 -21.61 18.36 -14.88
N LYS A 436 -21.27 19.66 -14.87
CA LYS A 436 -20.29 20.21 -13.92
C LYS A 436 -20.77 20.01 -12.48
N SER A 437 -19.83 19.67 -11.60
CA SER A 437 -20.10 19.54 -10.17
C SER A 437 -20.21 20.92 -9.51
N ARG A 438 -21.10 21.05 -8.53
CA ARG A 438 -21.17 22.19 -7.61
C ARG A 438 -20.96 21.72 -6.18
N ASN A 439 -20.27 22.51 -5.37
CA ASN A 439 -20.17 22.27 -3.94
C ASN A 439 -21.55 22.56 -3.30
N ILE A 440 -22.09 21.59 -2.56
CA ILE A 440 -23.38 21.62 -1.86
C ILE A 440 -23.22 21.60 -0.34
N GLU A 441 -21.99 21.66 0.19
CA GLU A 441 -21.68 21.56 1.62
C GLU A 441 -22.44 22.60 2.48
N ASN A 442 -22.70 23.78 1.90
CA ASN A 442 -23.38 24.91 2.55
C ASN A 442 -24.89 24.94 2.29
N ASP A 443 -25.45 23.96 1.56
CA ASP A 443 -26.91 23.84 1.45
C ASP A 443 -27.49 23.59 2.86
N LEU A 444 -28.61 24.25 3.20
CA LEU A 444 -29.16 24.24 4.56
C LEU A 444 -29.37 22.83 5.10
N ASP A 445 -29.95 21.93 4.33
CA ASP A 445 -30.22 20.56 4.78
C ASP A 445 -28.94 19.81 5.23
N ILE A 446 -27.81 20.05 4.56
CA ILE A 446 -26.51 19.46 4.90
C ILE A 446 -25.94 20.08 6.19
N LEU A 447 -26.03 21.40 6.36
CA LEU A 447 -25.58 22.06 7.59
C LEU A 447 -26.34 21.53 8.82
N TRP A 448 -27.65 21.33 8.69
CA TRP A 448 -28.50 20.79 9.75
C TRP A 448 -28.20 19.32 10.05
N GLU A 449 -27.99 18.49 9.02
CA GLU A 449 -27.56 17.09 9.17
C GLU A 449 -26.23 17.01 9.93
N ARG A 450 -25.23 17.78 9.49
CA ARG A 450 -23.89 17.79 10.10
C ARG A 450 -23.95 18.12 11.58
N LYS A 451 -24.72 19.16 11.94
CA LYS A 451 -24.94 19.54 13.33
C LYS A 451 -25.66 18.45 14.12
N ARG A 452 -26.70 17.83 13.54
CA ARG A 452 -27.49 16.79 14.21
C ARG A 452 -26.71 15.51 14.48
N HIS A 453 -25.82 15.12 13.56
CA HIS A 453 -25.07 13.86 13.62
C HIS A 453 -23.61 14.05 14.06
N ASN A 454 -23.21 15.26 14.48
CA ASN A 454 -21.84 15.61 14.85
C ASN A 454 -20.81 15.23 13.76
N ILE A 455 -21.17 15.43 12.50
CA ILE A 455 -20.29 15.13 11.37
C ILE A 455 -19.24 16.25 11.26
N VAL A 456 -17.99 15.87 11.50
CA VAL A 456 -16.84 16.75 11.28
C VAL A 456 -16.40 16.61 9.84
N ILE A 457 -16.30 17.75 9.14
CA ILE A 457 -15.70 17.80 7.80
C ILE A 457 -14.23 18.10 7.96
N ASN A 458 -13.42 17.22 7.37
CA ASN A 458 -11.99 17.27 7.54
C ASN A 458 -11.30 17.88 6.32
N HIS A 459 -11.38 19.20 6.18
CA HIS A 459 -10.55 19.97 5.23
C HIS A 459 -9.08 20.06 5.69
N THR A 460 -8.66 19.28 6.69
CA THR A 460 -7.42 19.50 7.45
C THR A 460 -6.15 19.40 6.65
N LYS A 461 -6.08 18.69 5.51
CA LYS A 461 -4.81 18.65 4.77
C LYS A 461 -4.49 19.98 4.11
N ASP A 462 -5.48 20.66 3.53
CA ASP A 462 -5.32 22.02 3.03
C ASP A 462 -4.92 22.99 4.17
N SER A 463 -5.51 22.83 5.37
CA SER A 463 -5.15 23.63 6.54
C SER A 463 -3.78 23.25 7.14
N TRP A 464 -3.38 21.99 7.08
CA TRP A 464 -2.11 21.48 7.61
C TRP A 464 -0.95 21.93 6.72
N TYR A 465 -1.04 21.74 5.40
CA TYR A 465 -0.03 22.25 4.46
C TYR A 465 0.10 23.76 4.57
N TYR A 466 -1.02 24.49 4.64
CA TYR A 466 -1.00 25.94 4.86
C TYR A 466 -0.26 26.31 6.15
N ARG A 467 -0.60 25.68 7.29
CA ARG A 467 0.05 25.99 8.57
C ARG A 467 1.53 25.56 8.59
N MET A 468 1.86 24.44 7.96
CA MET A 468 3.25 23.97 7.81
C MET A 468 4.06 24.92 6.93
N TYR A 469 3.50 25.35 5.81
CA TYR A 469 4.08 26.35 4.91
C TYR A 469 4.35 27.67 5.64
N HIS A 470 3.38 28.18 6.41
CA HIS A 470 3.60 29.38 7.23
C HIS A 470 4.66 29.19 8.31
N LEU A 471 4.71 28.01 8.94
CA LEU A 471 5.75 27.69 9.91
C LEU A 471 7.13 27.61 9.27
N LEU A 472 7.24 27.06 8.05
CA LEU A 472 8.47 27.04 7.27
C LEU A 472 8.91 28.44 6.81
N ILE A 473 7.99 29.30 6.35
CA ILE A 473 8.31 30.70 6.06
C ILE A 473 8.86 31.38 7.31
N LYS A 474 8.19 31.17 8.45
CA LYS A 474 8.64 31.74 9.72
C LYS A 474 10.00 31.20 10.13
N TRP A 475 10.23 29.89 10.00
CA TRP A 475 11.53 29.29 10.26
C TRP A 475 12.60 29.88 9.36
N ASN A 476 12.33 30.02 8.05
CA ASN A 476 13.28 30.63 7.12
C ASN A 476 13.59 32.09 7.48
N ALA A 477 12.59 32.86 7.94
CA ALA A 477 12.80 34.23 8.40
C ALA A 477 13.61 34.33 9.72
N VAL A 478 13.45 33.36 10.62
CA VAL A 478 14.24 33.26 11.87
C VAL A 478 15.67 32.79 11.58
N GLY A 479 15.83 31.83 10.67
CA GLY A 479 17.11 31.19 10.38
C GLY A 479 17.53 30.17 11.45
N ASN A 480 18.29 29.16 11.02
CA ASN A 480 18.74 28.08 11.89
C ASN A 480 19.62 28.59 13.04
N ASP A 481 20.49 29.58 12.79
CA ASP A 481 21.40 30.14 13.81
C ASP A 481 20.67 30.71 15.02
N ARG A 482 19.52 31.38 14.81
CA ARG A 482 18.74 31.98 15.91
C ARG A 482 17.98 30.93 16.69
N LEU A 483 17.44 29.92 16.02
CA LEU A 483 16.84 28.76 16.66
C LEU A 483 17.85 28.06 17.58
N VAL A 484 19.07 27.83 17.08
CA VAL A 484 20.15 27.19 17.86
C VAL A 484 20.57 28.08 19.03
N ARG A 485 20.74 29.39 18.81
CA ARG A 485 21.03 30.34 19.90
C ARG A 485 19.95 30.35 20.97
N TRP A 486 18.67 30.25 20.60
CA TRP A 486 17.57 30.14 21.56
C TRP A 486 17.73 28.89 22.44
N LEU A 487 18.01 27.73 21.82
CA LEU A 487 18.24 26.47 22.56
C LEU A 487 19.43 26.59 23.52
N GLN A 488 20.53 27.22 23.07
CA GLN A 488 21.72 27.46 23.88
C GLN A 488 21.46 28.42 25.05
N GLN A 489 20.71 29.51 24.83
CA GLN A 489 20.34 30.46 25.90
C GLN A 489 19.47 29.80 26.98
N LYS A 490 18.66 28.80 26.61
CA LYS A 490 17.88 27.96 27.54
C LYS A 490 18.70 26.85 28.19
N GLN A 491 20.00 26.77 27.88
CA GLN A 491 20.94 25.75 28.37
C GLN A 491 20.54 24.31 28.00
N TYR A 492 19.78 24.14 26.91
CA TYR A 492 19.47 22.81 26.39
C TYR A 492 20.67 22.27 25.62
N LYS A 493 21.09 21.03 25.91
CA LYS A 493 22.17 20.33 25.19
C LYS A 493 21.72 18.98 24.64
N ASN A 494 20.80 18.30 25.31
CA ASN A 494 20.25 17.02 24.89
C ASN A 494 18.75 17.18 24.60
N ALA A 495 18.34 16.87 23.38
CA ALA A 495 16.96 17.00 22.92
C ALA A 495 16.36 15.65 22.51
N ALA A 496 15.05 15.52 22.68
CA ALA A 496 14.25 14.57 21.93
C ALA A 496 13.30 15.33 20.99
N ILE A 497 12.96 14.74 19.84
CA ILE A 497 12.02 15.34 18.89
C ILE A 497 10.73 14.50 18.85
N TYR A 498 9.58 15.12 19.08
CA TYR A 498 8.28 14.46 18.93
C TYR A 498 7.63 14.86 17.60
N GLY A 499 7.42 13.87 16.74
CA GLY A 499 6.99 14.00 15.35
C GLY A 499 8.18 13.98 14.40
N MET A 500 8.37 12.87 13.69
CA MET A 500 9.48 12.67 12.76
C MET A 500 9.05 12.79 11.29
N GLY A 501 7.98 13.56 11.03
CA GLY A 501 7.62 14.03 9.69
C GLY A 501 8.60 15.09 9.17
N ASP A 502 8.21 15.85 8.12
CA ASP A 502 9.14 16.75 7.40
C ASP A 502 9.82 17.81 8.29
N LEU A 503 9.06 18.45 9.18
CA LEU A 503 9.62 19.42 10.13
C LEU A 503 10.55 18.77 11.17
N GLY A 504 10.23 17.54 11.60
CA GLY A 504 11.05 16.77 12.53
C GLY A 504 12.39 16.37 11.93
N ARG A 505 12.36 15.82 10.71
CA ARG A 505 13.56 15.43 9.96
C ARG A 505 14.44 16.65 9.65
N LYS A 506 13.83 17.75 9.20
CA LYS A 506 14.56 19.01 8.99
C LYS A 506 15.22 19.49 10.29
N LEU A 507 14.48 19.51 11.40
CA LEU A 507 15.03 19.96 12.68
C LEU A 507 16.20 19.09 13.12
N ASN A 508 16.04 17.77 13.02
CA ASN A 508 17.12 16.84 13.32
C ASN A 508 18.36 17.12 12.45
N HIS A 509 18.16 17.26 11.14
CA HIS A 509 19.23 17.58 10.19
C HIS A 509 19.96 18.88 10.54
N ASP A 510 19.22 19.96 10.82
CA ASP A 510 19.78 21.28 11.15
C ASP A 510 20.57 21.28 12.47
N LEU A 511 20.19 20.44 13.44
CA LEU A 511 20.87 20.36 14.73
C LEU A 511 22.17 19.53 14.70
N LYS A 512 22.37 18.67 13.69
CA LYS A 512 23.56 17.79 13.60
C LYS A 512 24.88 18.55 13.56
N THR A 513 24.90 19.74 12.99
CA THR A 513 26.10 20.57 12.85
C THR A 513 26.30 21.51 14.05
N THR A 514 25.62 21.26 15.17
CA THR A 514 25.57 22.13 16.34
C THR A 514 25.91 21.37 17.62
N ASP A 515 26.10 22.07 18.73
CA ASP A 515 26.35 21.47 20.04
C ASP A 515 25.09 20.86 20.69
N ILE A 516 23.93 20.88 20.01
CA ILE A 516 22.69 20.28 20.50
C ILE A 516 22.61 18.82 20.03
N CYS A 517 22.68 17.87 20.97
CA CYS A 517 22.59 16.45 20.71
C CYS A 517 21.15 15.96 20.73
N VAL A 518 20.61 15.55 19.59
CA VAL A 518 19.31 14.85 19.52
C VAL A 518 19.52 13.37 19.86
N LYS A 519 18.97 12.91 21.00
CA LYS A 519 19.19 11.54 21.50
C LYS A 519 18.28 10.51 20.86
N TYR A 520 17.03 10.89 20.62
CA TYR A 520 16.02 10.05 19.99
C TYR A 520 14.86 10.91 19.50
N ALA A 521 14.02 10.28 18.68
CA ALA A 521 12.76 10.79 18.20
C ALA A 521 11.60 9.97 18.74
N MET A 522 10.43 10.58 18.82
CA MET A 522 9.17 9.90 19.11
C MET A 522 8.20 10.11 17.97
N ASP A 523 7.59 9.03 17.49
CA ASP A 523 6.52 9.10 16.49
C ASP A 523 5.52 7.96 16.69
N GLN A 524 4.27 8.18 16.30
CA GLN A 524 3.23 7.14 16.33
C GLN A 524 3.52 6.02 15.31
N TYR A 525 4.32 6.33 14.28
CA TYR A 525 4.76 5.39 13.25
C TYR A 525 6.20 4.90 13.47
N ALA A 526 6.77 5.03 14.67
CA ALA A 526 8.19 4.75 14.93
C ALA A 526 8.70 3.40 14.39
N GLY A 527 7.86 2.36 14.35
CA GLY A 527 8.20 1.05 13.80
C GLY A 527 8.33 0.97 12.27
N SER A 528 8.03 2.05 11.55
CA SER A 528 8.04 2.14 10.09
C SER A 528 8.80 3.38 9.56
N MET A 529 9.62 4.02 10.41
CA MET A 529 10.33 5.26 10.05
C MET A 529 11.84 5.05 9.98
N THR A 530 12.45 5.60 8.94
CA THR A 530 13.90 5.72 8.81
C THR A 530 14.36 7.08 9.34
N ALA A 531 15.23 7.05 10.35
CA ALA A 531 15.96 8.21 10.84
C ALA A 531 17.34 7.75 11.31
N ASP A 532 18.32 8.66 11.28
CA ASP A 532 19.68 8.40 11.76
C ASP A 532 19.81 8.47 13.29
N ILE A 533 18.68 8.67 13.98
CA ILE A 533 18.52 8.59 15.43
C ILE A 533 17.42 7.57 15.76
N PRO A 534 17.45 6.92 16.92
CA PRO A 534 16.39 6.00 17.32
C PRO A 534 15.02 6.68 17.31
N VAL A 535 14.03 6.10 16.62
CA VAL A 535 12.63 6.55 16.67
C VAL A 535 11.83 5.55 17.49
N VAL A 536 11.09 6.02 18.49
CA VAL A 536 10.32 5.16 19.40
C VAL A 536 8.87 5.59 19.51
N CYS A 537 7.99 4.66 19.85
CA CYS A 537 6.61 5.00 20.21
C CYS A 537 6.58 5.70 21.58
N LEU A 538 5.60 6.59 21.80
CA LEU A 538 5.44 7.32 23.07
C LEU A 538 5.38 6.38 24.30
N ALA A 539 4.85 5.16 24.14
CA ALA A 539 4.78 4.17 25.22
C ALA A 539 6.16 3.78 25.78
N LEU A 540 7.24 3.93 25.01
CA LEU A 540 8.61 3.62 25.45
C LEU A 540 9.33 4.83 26.05
N PHE A 541 8.67 6.00 26.14
CA PHE A 541 9.32 7.24 26.60
C PHE A 541 9.99 7.11 27.98
N ALA A 542 9.37 6.38 28.90
CA ALA A 542 9.91 6.17 30.24
C ALA A 542 11.23 5.37 30.27
N ASP A 543 11.50 4.57 29.22
CA ASP A 543 12.69 3.74 29.09
C ASP A 543 13.82 4.45 28.30
N MET A 544 13.55 5.64 27.75
CA MET A 544 14.50 6.37 26.93
C MET A 544 15.49 7.20 27.77
N PRO A 545 16.69 7.52 27.22
CA PRO A 545 17.64 8.39 27.89
C PRO A 545 17.02 9.74 28.29
N GLU A 546 17.43 10.29 29.43
CA GLU A 546 16.94 11.60 29.86
C GLU A 546 17.38 12.71 28.88
N VAL A 547 16.49 13.65 28.60
CA VAL A 547 16.74 14.83 27.77
C VAL A 547 16.38 16.11 28.53
N ASP A 548 17.00 17.22 28.11
CA ASP A 548 16.76 18.55 28.67
C ASP A 548 15.45 19.12 28.12
N VAL A 549 15.12 18.75 26.88
CA VAL A 549 13.97 19.28 26.15
C VAL A 549 13.36 18.24 25.21
N VAL A 550 12.03 18.21 25.13
CA VAL A 550 11.26 17.52 24.09
C VAL A 550 10.67 18.57 23.16
N ILE A 551 11.15 18.60 21.91
CA ILE A 551 10.69 19.54 20.88
C ILE A 551 9.59 18.89 20.06
N VAL A 552 8.37 19.40 20.17
CA VAL A 552 7.20 18.91 19.43
C VAL A 552 7.07 19.64 18.10
N THR A 553 7.25 18.92 16.99
CA THR A 553 7.16 19.47 15.63
C THR A 553 5.77 19.34 15.03
N VAL A 554 4.91 18.48 15.60
CA VAL A 554 3.48 18.39 15.25
C VAL A 554 2.67 19.47 15.97
N THR A 555 2.88 20.73 15.56
CA THR A 555 2.38 21.92 16.27
C THR A 555 0.86 21.97 16.41
N GLN A 556 0.11 21.38 15.48
CA GLN A 556 -1.35 21.34 15.51
C GLN A 556 -1.92 20.51 16.66
N SER A 557 -1.23 19.42 16.99
CA SER A 557 -1.62 18.50 18.03
C SER A 557 -0.87 18.76 19.34
N TYR A 558 -0.14 19.89 19.43
CA TYR A 558 0.74 20.19 20.57
C TYR A 558 0.06 20.05 21.92
N LYS A 559 -1.19 20.54 22.08
CA LYS A 559 -1.91 20.43 23.36
C LYS A 559 -2.19 18.98 23.75
N SER A 560 -2.58 18.13 22.79
CA SER A 560 -2.82 16.70 23.03
C SER A 560 -1.50 16.00 23.34
N ILE A 561 -0.52 16.16 22.46
CA ILE A 561 0.81 15.55 22.58
C ILE A 561 1.47 15.93 23.91
N LYS A 562 1.37 17.20 24.32
CA LYS A 562 1.88 17.67 25.62
C LYS A 562 1.19 16.94 26.77
N LYS A 563 -0.12 16.77 26.72
CA LYS A 563 -0.87 16.01 27.73
C LYS A 563 -0.44 14.55 27.75
N ASP A 564 -0.25 13.95 26.59
CA ASP A 564 0.15 12.55 26.46
C ASP A 564 1.58 12.32 26.99
N LEU A 565 2.53 13.22 26.66
CA LEU A 565 3.90 13.23 27.19
C LEU A 565 3.92 13.38 28.72
N ILE A 566 3.12 14.31 29.27
CA ILE A 566 3.01 14.48 30.73
C ILE A 566 2.47 13.22 31.38
N SER A 567 1.45 12.60 30.78
CA SER A 567 0.84 11.36 31.29
C SER A 567 1.81 10.17 31.27
N ASN A 568 2.82 10.22 30.40
CA ASN A 568 3.90 9.22 30.32
C ASN A 568 5.16 9.62 31.11
N GLY A 569 5.07 10.60 32.02
CA GLY A 569 6.14 10.95 32.96
C GLY A 569 7.07 12.08 32.52
N CYS A 570 6.79 12.77 31.42
CA CYS A 570 7.58 13.93 31.00
C CYS A 570 7.25 15.18 31.84
N ASN A 571 8.27 15.91 32.30
CA ASN A 571 8.05 17.19 32.97
C ASN A 571 7.51 18.24 31.99
N ALA A 572 6.36 18.85 32.32
CA ALA A 572 5.69 19.84 31.48
C ALA A 572 6.58 21.04 31.08
N ALA A 573 7.58 21.40 31.91
CA ALA A 573 8.52 22.48 31.66
C ALA A 573 9.57 22.13 30.58
N LYS A 574 9.80 20.84 30.31
CA LYS A 574 10.72 20.36 29.28
C LYS A 574 10.05 20.24 27.89
N ILE A 575 8.74 20.45 27.78
CA ILE A 575 7.99 20.23 26.53
C ILE A 575 7.70 21.56 25.82
N VAL A 576 8.36 21.79 24.69
CA VAL A 576 8.20 22.99 23.86
C VAL A 576 7.81 22.64 22.45
N SER A 577 7.01 23.49 21.80
CA SER A 577 6.67 23.31 20.39
C SER A 577 7.70 24.01 19.50
N LEU A 578 7.93 23.48 18.29
CA LEU A 578 8.76 24.17 17.29
C LEU A 578 8.23 25.57 16.96
N GLN A 579 6.90 25.74 16.93
CA GLN A 579 6.26 27.05 16.77
C GLN A 579 6.72 28.03 17.86
N GLN A 580 6.66 27.61 19.12
CA GLN A 580 7.07 28.45 20.24
C GLN A 580 8.54 28.86 20.14
N ILE A 581 9.43 27.91 19.81
CA ILE A 581 10.86 28.20 19.63
C ILE A 581 11.03 29.28 18.56
N LEU A 582 10.37 29.15 17.41
CA LEU A 582 10.46 30.11 16.32
C LEU A 582 9.79 31.46 16.65
N ASP A 583 8.73 31.46 17.45
CA ASP A 583 8.06 32.67 17.92
C ASP A 583 8.95 33.49 18.85
N GLU A 584 9.75 32.83 19.69
CA GLU A 584 10.65 33.49 20.63
C GLU A 584 12.02 33.81 20.02
N ALA A 585 12.57 32.92 19.20
CA ALA A 585 13.89 33.07 18.57
C ALA A 585 13.96 34.21 17.55
N ILE A 586 12.82 34.70 17.04
CA ILE A 586 12.79 35.86 16.13
C ILE A 586 13.33 37.15 16.79
N TYR A 587 13.25 37.23 18.12
CA TYR A 587 13.67 38.39 18.91
C TYR A 587 15.11 38.27 19.48
N ILE A 588 15.81 37.19 19.15
CA ILE A 588 17.23 36.94 19.47
C ILE A 588 18.07 37.24 18.24
#